data_AF-A0AAX6H8A6-F1
#
_entry.id   AF-A0AAX6H8A6-F1
#
_cell.length_a   1.000
_cell.length_b   1.000
_cell.length_c   1.000
_cell.angle_alpha   90.00
_cell.angle_beta   90.00
_cell.angle_gamma   90.00
#
_symmetry.space_group_name_H-M   'P 1'
#
loop_
_entity.id
_entity.type
_entity.pdbx_description
1 polymer ?
#
loop_
_entity_poly.entity_id
_entity_poly.type
_entity_poly.pdbx_seq_one_letter_code
_entity_poly.pdbx_strand_id
1 'polypeptide(L)'
;MKPATSSPLVVMVVDCVDFDGSFPKRAAKSLFKALEGNKKNLKLARLPKLVLVATKVDLLPSQISPARLDSWVRNRAKAAGAPKLSGVYLVSARKDLGVRNLIKFIKELAGPRGNVWVVGAQNAGKSTLINSFAKREGVKVTRLTEAAVPGTTLGILRIAGILPSKAKMYDTPGLLHPYLMTMRLNREEQKMVEIRKELQPRTYRMKVGQTVHVGGLMRLDLIQATVETIYVSVWASPNVSLHMGKTENAEEIQKKHIGVRLQPPIGQERVSELGDWQQREIKISGISWDVNSLDIAVSGLGWFSLGLKGEGTVILWTFDGVEVTKRDPLVLDRAPFLERPGFLLPKAISDAIGNQSKIEARAKKLKEEELDTLLEANV
;
A
#
# COMPACT_ATOMS: atom_id res chain seq x y z
N MET A 1 -14.10 21.60 -42.65
CA MET A 1 -13.55 21.46 -41.27
C MET A 1 -13.87 20.08 -40.73
N LYS A 2 -12.88 19.19 -40.53
CA LYS A 2 -13.12 17.88 -39.89
C LYS A 2 -13.22 18.07 -38.36
N PRO A 3 -14.22 17.50 -37.67
CA PRO A 3 -14.32 17.61 -36.22
C PRO A 3 -13.10 16.96 -35.57
N ALA A 4 -12.36 17.78 -34.82
CA ALA A 4 -11.19 17.39 -34.08
C ALA A 4 -11.60 16.86 -32.70
N THR A 5 -11.96 15.58 -32.58
CA THR A 5 -12.06 14.93 -31.28
C THR A 5 -11.54 13.50 -31.36
N SER A 6 -10.24 13.35 -31.07
CA SER A 6 -9.64 12.05 -30.73
C SER A 6 -10.31 11.52 -29.46
N SER A 7 -10.50 10.20 -29.34
CA SER A 7 -10.96 9.61 -28.09
C SER A 7 -9.98 9.96 -26.97
N PRO A 8 -10.43 10.45 -25.81
CA PRO A 8 -9.53 10.72 -24.70
C PRO A 8 -8.88 9.41 -24.24
N LEU A 9 -7.59 9.49 -23.91
CA LEU A 9 -6.82 8.40 -23.31
C LEU A 9 -6.74 8.66 -21.81
N VAL A 10 -7.16 7.68 -21.00
CA VAL A 10 -7.04 7.74 -19.54
C VAL A 10 -5.98 6.74 -19.10
N VAL A 11 -4.93 7.25 -18.47
CA VAL A 11 -3.83 6.51 -17.87
C VAL A 11 -4.15 6.36 -16.38
N MET A 12 -4.59 5.18 -15.99
CA MET A 12 -4.87 4.83 -14.59
C MET A 12 -3.60 4.35 -13.92
N VAL A 13 -3.10 5.12 -12.96
CA VAL A 13 -1.87 4.81 -12.22
C VAL A 13 -2.23 4.14 -10.90
N VAL A 14 -1.68 2.95 -10.68
CA VAL A 14 -1.86 2.15 -9.46
C VAL A 14 -0.52 1.77 -8.87
N ASP A 15 -0.48 1.58 -7.55
CA ASP A 15 0.67 1.09 -6.81
C ASP A 15 0.60 -0.44 -6.73
N CYS A 16 1.63 -1.16 -7.18
CA CYS A 16 1.64 -2.61 -7.10
C CYS A 16 1.64 -3.16 -5.66
N VAL A 17 2.24 -2.41 -4.73
CA VAL A 17 2.37 -2.83 -3.33
C VAL A 17 1.03 -2.70 -2.60
N ASP A 18 0.27 -1.65 -2.91
CA ASP A 18 -1.06 -1.39 -2.37
C ASP A 18 -2.07 -1.22 -3.52
N PHE A 19 -2.24 -2.28 -4.31
CA PHE A 19 -3.10 -2.26 -5.49
C PHE A 19 -4.54 -1.89 -5.14
N ASP A 20 -5.10 -2.55 -4.13
CA ASP A 20 -6.50 -2.36 -3.71
C ASP A 20 -6.74 -0.98 -3.10
N GLY A 21 -5.76 -0.48 -2.34
CA GLY A 21 -5.75 0.86 -1.79
C GLY A 21 -5.60 1.95 -2.84
N SER A 22 -4.87 1.70 -3.93
CA SER A 22 -4.58 2.70 -4.97
C SER A 22 -5.51 2.64 -6.19
N PHE A 23 -6.19 1.52 -6.42
CA PHE A 23 -7.07 1.34 -7.57
C PHE A 23 -8.27 2.28 -7.47
N PRO A 24 -8.55 3.12 -8.50
CA PRO A 24 -9.55 4.17 -8.42
C PRO A 24 -10.98 3.61 -8.63
N LYS A 25 -11.46 2.71 -7.75
CA LYS A 25 -12.72 1.95 -7.90
C LYS A 25 -13.93 2.84 -8.24
N ARG A 26 -14.08 3.98 -7.55
CA ARG A 26 -15.22 4.91 -7.77
C ARG A 26 -15.12 5.64 -9.09
N ALA A 27 -13.94 6.16 -9.44
CA ALA A 27 -13.73 6.85 -10.71
C ALA A 27 -13.87 5.88 -11.89
N ALA A 28 -13.32 4.67 -11.72
CA ALA A 28 -13.50 3.54 -12.61
C ALA A 28 -15.01 3.27 -12.81
N LYS A 29 -15.75 2.93 -11.75
CA LYS A 29 -17.21 2.69 -11.82
C LYS A 29 -18.00 3.85 -12.44
N SER A 30 -17.67 5.10 -12.10
CA SER A 30 -18.38 6.28 -12.62
C SER A 30 -18.12 6.49 -14.11
N LEU A 31 -16.86 6.33 -14.54
CA LEU A 31 -16.51 6.28 -15.94
C LEU A 31 -17.32 5.18 -16.62
N PHE A 32 -17.38 3.98 -16.04
CA PHE A 32 -18.07 2.83 -16.64
C PHE A 32 -19.58 3.03 -16.75
N LYS A 33 -20.24 3.59 -15.72
CA LYS A 33 -21.66 3.97 -15.80
C LYS A 33 -21.92 4.96 -16.93
N ALA A 34 -21.04 5.95 -17.11
CA ALA A 34 -21.16 6.90 -18.23
C ALA A 34 -20.96 6.22 -19.60
N LEU A 35 -20.11 5.19 -19.68
CA LEU A 35 -19.92 4.40 -20.91
C LEU A 35 -21.09 3.48 -21.21
N GLU A 36 -21.75 2.92 -20.19
CA GLU A 36 -22.90 2.03 -20.34
C GLU A 36 -24.20 2.78 -20.63
N GLY A 37 -24.45 3.91 -19.97
CA GLY A 37 -25.62 4.76 -20.23
C GLY A 37 -25.64 5.30 -21.67
N ASN A 38 -24.46 5.52 -22.27
CA ASN A 38 -24.32 5.95 -23.66
C ASN A 38 -24.46 4.81 -24.68
N LYS A 39 -24.64 3.54 -24.26
CA LYS A 39 -24.78 2.40 -25.19
C LYS A 39 -25.98 2.50 -26.13
N LYS A 40 -27.04 3.22 -25.74
CA LYS A 40 -28.23 3.42 -26.59
C LYS A 40 -28.03 4.45 -27.72
N ASN A 41 -26.98 5.30 -27.65
CA ASN A 41 -26.67 6.35 -28.65
C ASN A 41 -25.31 6.12 -29.37
N LEU A 42 -24.82 4.89 -29.39
CA LEU A 42 -23.41 4.53 -29.64
C LEU A 42 -22.89 4.63 -31.09
N LYS A 43 -23.62 5.20 -32.04
CA LYS A 43 -23.04 5.44 -33.38
C LYS A 43 -22.10 6.65 -33.43
N LEU A 44 -22.09 7.54 -32.42
CA LEU A 44 -21.32 8.80 -32.46
C LEU A 44 -20.35 9.09 -31.29
N ALA A 45 -20.49 8.47 -30.11
CA ALA A 45 -19.63 8.76 -28.96
C ALA A 45 -18.51 7.71 -28.79
N ARG A 46 -17.25 8.08 -29.10
CA ARG A 46 -16.11 7.17 -28.97
C ARG A 46 -15.75 6.96 -27.49
N LEU A 47 -15.73 5.71 -27.04
CA LEU A 47 -15.31 5.34 -25.69
C LEU A 47 -13.85 5.78 -25.41
N PRO A 48 -13.53 6.20 -24.17
CA PRO A 48 -12.17 6.52 -23.78
C PRO A 48 -11.30 5.26 -23.82
N LYS A 49 -10.07 5.41 -24.28
CA LYS A 49 -9.08 4.33 -24.24
C LYS A 49 -8.49 4.30 -22.84
N LEU A 50 -8.36 3.11 -22.25
CA LEU A 50 -7.93 2.94 -20.85
C LEU A 50 -6.62 2.18 -20.80
N VAL A 51 -5.61 2.78 -20.18
CA VAL A 51 -4.30 2.15 -19.96
C VAL A 51 -4.05 2.07 -18.47
N LEU A 52 -3.84 0.86 -17.96
CA LEU A 52 -3.48 0.65 -16.56
C LEU A 52 -1.95 0.63 -16.44
N VAL A 53 -1.42 1.46 -15.55
CA VAL A 53 -0.01 1.55 -15.26
C VAL A 53 0.21 1.16 -13.81
N ALA A 54 0.77 -0.02 -13.61
CA ALA A 54 1.11 -0.53 -12.29
C ALA A 54 2.55 -0.12 -11.98
N THR A 55 2.70 0.73 -10.97
CA THR A 55 3.96 1.39 -10.60
C THR A 55 4.61 0.72 -9.40
N LYS A 56 5.83 1.15 -9.09
CA LYS A 56 6.63 0.70 -7.95
C LYS A 56 6.91 -0.82 -7.96
N VAL A 57 6.99 -1.40 -9.15
CA VAL A 57 7.31 -2.82 -9.34
C VAL A 57 8.69 -3.18 -8.77
N ASP A 58 9.56 -2.19 -8.60
CA ASP A 58 10.87 -2.33 -7.98
C ASP A 58 10.85 -2.57 -6.47
N LEU A 59 9.71 -2.35 -5.82
CA LEU A 59 9.49 -2.60 -4.40
C LEU A 59 8.94 -4.02 -4.15
N LEU A 60 8.49 -4.70 -5.21
CA LEU A 60 8.02 -6.06 -5.10
C LEU A 60 9.20 -7.04 -5.04
N PRO A 61 9.02 -8.19 -4.37
CA PRO A 61 10.03 -9.25 -4.33
C PRO A 61 10.45 -9.71 -5.71
N SER A 62 11.76 -9.83 -5.92
CA SER A 62 12.40 -10.29 -7.16
C SER A 62 11.98 -11.71 -7.58
N GLN A 63 11.49 -12.53 -6.64
CA GLN A 63 10.95 -13.87 -6.91
C GLN A 63 9.66 -13.86 -7.76
N ILE A 64 8.95 -12.72 -7.86
CA ILE A 64 7.75 -12.63 -8.69
C ILE A 64 8.17 -12.47 -10.16
N SER A 65 7.85 -13.46 -10.99
CA SER A 65 8.11 -13.36 -12.42
C SER A 65 7.28 -12.23 -13.08
N PRO A 66 7.81 -11.51 -14.08
CA PRO A 66 7.07 -10.45 -14.76
C PRO A 66 5.74 -10.91 -15.38
N ALA A 67 5.70 -12.13 -15.93
CA ALA A 67 4.49 -12.71 -16.51
C ALA A 67 3.41 -12.96 -15.45
N ARG A 68 3.81 -13.45 -14.27
CA ARG A 68 2.91 -13.62 -13.14
C ARG A 68 2.36 -12.28 -12.68
N LEU A 69 3.22 -11.28 -12.49
CA LEU A 69 2.81 -9.95 -12.05
C LEU A 69 1.81 -9.32 -13.02
N ASP A 70 2.05 -9.43 -14.33
CA ASP A 70 1.14 -8.92 -15.36
C ASP A 70 -0.24 -9.62 -15.29
N SER A 71 -0.24 -10.95 -15.21
CA SER A 71 -1.47 -11.75 -15.04
C SER A 71 -2.24 -11.37 -13.77
N TRP A 72 -1.54 -11.27 -12.64
CA TRP A 72 -2.13 -10.89 -11.36
C TRP A 72 -2.74 -9.49 -11.41
N VAL A 73 -2.03 -8.50 -11.96
CA VAL A 73 -2.52 -7.12 -12.10
C VAL A 73 -3.77 -7.07 -12.98
N ARG A 74 -3.79 -7.80 -14.12
CA ARG A 74 -4.95 -7.87 -15.01
C ARG A 74 -6.17 -8.50 -14.34
N ASN A 75 -5.96 -9.63 -13.67
CA ASN A 75 -7.03 -10.34 -12.96
C ASN A 75 -7.58 -9.48 -11.81
N ARG A 76 -6.69 -8.81 -11.07
CA ARG A 76 -7.08 -7.92 -9.97
C ARG A 76 -7.81 -6.69 -10.47
N ALA A 77 -7.37 -6.07 -11.56
CA ALA A 77 -8.08 -4.98 -12.20
C ALA A 77 -9.49 -5.41 -12.64
N LYS A 78 -9.62 -6.58 -13.27
CA LYS A 78 -10.92 -7.15 -13.68
C LYS A 78 -11.82 -7.40 -12.47
N ALA A 79 -11.29 -7.98 -11.39
CA ALA A 79 -12.02 -8.22 -10.14
C ALA A 79 -12.47 -6.91 -9.47
N ALA A 80 -11.68 -5.84 -9.59
CA ALA A 80 -12.05 -4.49 -9.15
C ALA A 80 -13.07 -3.78 -10.08
N GLY A 81 -13.47 -4.44 -11.18
CA GLY A 81 -14.46 -3.95 -12.14
C GLY A 81 -13.88 -3.15 -13.30
N ALA A 82 -12.58 -3.26 -13.60
CA ALA A 82 -11.99 -2.62 -14.77
C ALA A 82 -12.59 -3.20 -16.07
N PRO A 83 -12.94 -2.36 -17.07
CA PRO A 83 -13.45 -2.77 -18.36
C PRO A 83 -12.29 -3.24 -19.24
N LYS A 84 -12.54 -3.35 -20.54
CA LYS A 84 -11.50 -3.66 -21.52
C LYS A 84 -10.39 -2.59 -21.49
N LEU A 85 -9.25 -2.96 -20.92
CA LEU A 85 -8.03 -2.17 -20.94
C LEU A 85 -7.40 -2.25 -22.34
N SER A 86 -6.97 -1.11 -22.87
CA SER A 86 -6.17 -1.02 -24.10
C SER A 86 -4.74 -1.51 -23.89
N GLY A 87 -4.24 -1.49 -22.65
CA GLY A 87 -2.94 -2.01 -22.28
C GLY A 87 -2.73 -2.02 -20.77
N VAL A 88 -1.83 -2.89 -20.30
CA VAL A 88 -1.32 -2.90 -18.92
C VAL A 88 0.19 -2.80 -19.00
N TYR A 89 0.77 -1.89 -18.23
CA TYR A 89 2.21 -1.67 -18.16
C TYR A 89 2.69 -1.73 -16.72
N LEU A 90 3.73 -2.53 -16.51
CA LEU A 90 4.46 -2.66 -15.26
C LEU A 90 5.67 -1.72 -15.31
N VAL A 91 5.77 -0.77 -14.39
CA VAL A 91 6.82 0.25 -14.43
C VAL A 91 7.44 0.53 -13.06
N SER A 92 8.72 0.88 -13.09
CA SER A 92 9.37 1.60 -11.99
C SER A 92 9.83 2.95 -12.50
N ALA A 93 9.15 4.02 -12.08
CA ALA A 93 9.56 5.37 -12.44
C ALA A 93 10.91 5.75 -11.78
N ARG A 94 11.25 5.16 -10.63
CA ARG A 94 12.51 5.38 -9.91
C ARG A 94 13.69 4.67 -10.59
N LYS A 95 13.53 3.38 -10.92
CA LYS A 95 14.54 2.58 -11.62
C LYS A 95 14.49 2.72 -13.15
N ASP A 96 13.58 3.57 -13.66
CA ASP A 96 13.38 3.83 -15.08
C ASP A 96 13.07 2.56 -15.91
N LEU A 97 12.40 1.60 -15.27
CA LEU A 97 12.01 0.31 -15.83
C LEU A 97 10.64 0.42 -16.52
N GLY A 98 10.54 -0.03 -17.77
CA GLY A 98 9.28 -0.06 -18.53
C GLY A 98 8.75 1.32 -19.00
N VAL A 99 9.34 2.41 -18.49
CA VAL A 99 8.93 3.79 -18.75
C VAL A 99 9.00 4.13 -20.25
N ARG A 100 10.09 3.76 -20.94
CA ARG A 100 10.27 4.04 -22.37
C ARG A 100 9.17 3.40 -23.23
N ASN A 101 8.85 2.13 -22.97
CA ASN A 101 7.83 1.40 -23.70
C ASN A 101 6.44 1.99 -23.46
N LEU A 102 6.16 2.40 -22.21
CA LEU A 102 4.92 3.06 -21.84
C LEU A 102 4.73 4.41 -22.55
N ILE A 103 5.75 5.28 -22.56
CA ILE A 103 5.65 6.58 -23.26
C ILE A 103 5.39 6.36 -24.75
N LYS A 104 6.14 5.46 -25.39
CA LYS A 104 5.97 5.14 -26.81
C LYS A 104 4.53 4.70 -27.10
N PHE A 105 4.00 3.79 -26.30
CA PHE A 105 2.62 3.32 -26.43
C PHE A 105 1.58 4.43 -26.21
N ILE A 106 1.76 5.27 -25.19
CA ILE A 106 0.86 6.41 -24.92
C ILE A 106 0.86 7.38 -26.12
N LYS A 107 2.03 7.68 -26.70
CA LYS A 107 2.16 8.57 -27.86
C LYS A 107 1.43 8.01 -29.07
N GLU A 108 1.64 6.73 -29.39
CA GLU A 108 0.95 6.04 -30.48
C GLU A 108 -0.57 6.02 -30.27
N LEU A 109 -1.01 5.74 -29.04
CA LEU A 109 -2.42 5.57 -28.72
C LEU A 109 -3.20 6.91 -28.69
N ALA A 110 -2.54 7.99 -28.23
CA ALA A 110 -3.09 9.34 -28.18
C ALA A 110 -3.16 10.00 -29.56
N GLY A 111 -2.18 9.75 -30.43
CA GLY A 111 -2.09 10.38 -31.75
C GLY A 111 -1.78 11.89 -31.70
N PRO A 112 -1.85 12.60 -32.85
CA PRO A 112 -1.30 13.96 -33.00
C PRO A 112 -2.10 15.09 -32.30
N ARG A 113 -3.35 14.81 -31.90
CA ARG A 113 -4.27 15.76 -31.24
C ARG A 113 -5.01 15.09 -30.06
N GLY A 114 -4.35 14.12 -29.40
CA GLY A 114 -4.88 13.36 -28.26
C GLY A 114 -4.91 14.14 -26.96
N ASN A 115 -5.92 13.92 -26.12
CA ASN A 115 -5.90 14.34 -24.71
C ASN A 115 -5.63 13.12 -23.83
N VAL A 116 -4.56 13.18 -23.04
CA VAL A 116 -4.13 12.12 -22.11
C VAL A 116 -4.36 12.56 -20.69
N TRP A 117 -5.15 11.82 -19.93
CA TRP A 117 -5.50 12.11 -18.55
C TRP A 117 -4.82 11.11 -17.63
N VAL A 118 -3.98 11.58 -16.72
CA VAL A 118 -3.33 10.73 -15.72
C VAL A 118 -4.15 10.78 -14.44
N VAL A 119 -4.72 9.64 -14.05
CA VAL A 119 -5.63 9.49 -12.90
C VAL A 119 -5.13 8.39 -11.99
N GLY A 120 -5.20 8.58 -10.68
CA GLY A 120 -4.79 7.58 -9.70
C GLY A 120 -4.89 8.12 -8.28
N ALA A 121 -4.82 7.22 -7.30
CA ALA A 121 -4.81 7.58 -5.89
C ALA A 121 -3.64 8.50 -5.53
N GLN A 122 -3.78 9.21 -4.41
CA GLN A 122 -2.64 9.88 -3.78
C GLN A 122 -1.57 8.83 -3.46
N ASN A 123 -0.31 9.17 -3.69
CA ASN A 123 0.86 8.29 -3.50
C ASN A 123 0.96 7.07 -4.44
N ALA A 124 0.08 6.92 -5.42
CA ALA A 124 0.19 5.87 -6.46
C ALA A 124 1.40 6.05 -7.40
N GLY A 125 2.26 7.05 -7.21
CA GLY A 125 3.46 7.27 -8.04
C GLY A 125 3.23 8.11 -9.31
N LYS A 126 2.07 8.72 -9.46
CA LYS A 126 1.70 9.57 -10.62
C LYS A 126 2.71 10.69 -10.92
N SER A 127 3.02 11.53 -9.92
CA SER A 127 3.96 12.64 -10.14
C SER A 127 5.38 12.14 -10.45
N THR A 128 5.81 11.04 -9.84
CA THR A 128 7.10 10.38 -10.15
C THR A 128 7.12 9.86 -11.59
N LEU A 129 6.02 9.26 -12.04
CA LEU A 129 5.88 8.78 -13.42
C LEU A 129 5.94 9.93 -14.44
N ILE A 130 5.21 11.02 -14.20
CA ILE A 130 5.23 12.21 -15.05
C ILE A 130 6.63 12.83 -15.13
N ASN A 131 7.30 12.95 -13.98
CA ASN A 131 8.67 13.50 -13.95
C ASN A 131 9.65 12.58 -14.70
N SER A 132 9.47 11.26 -14.61
CA SER A 132 10.24 10.27 -15.36
C SER A 132 10.02 10.41 -16.87
N PHE A 133 8.76 10.63 -17.31
CA PHE A 133 8.45 10.91 -18.70
C PHE A 133 9.15 12.17 -19.22
N ALA A 134 9.06 13.27 -18.48
CA ALA A 134 9.70 14.52 -18.88
C ALA A 134 11.23 14.40 -18.95
N LYS A 135 11.86 13.70 -17.99
CA LYS A 135 13.29 13.42 -18.01
C LYS A 135 13.70 12.64 -19.26
N ARG A 136 12.93 11.62 -19.64
CA ARG A 136 13.18 10.80 -20.84
C ARG A 136 13.05 11.58 -22.14
N GLU A 137 12.14 12.53 -22.19
CA GLU A 137 11.91 13.40 -23.35
C GLU A 137 12.83 14.64 -23.37
N GLY A 138 13.68 14.83 -22.35
CA GLY A 138 14.55 16.00 -22.25
C GLY A 138 13.81 17.32 -21.99
N VAL A 139 12.60 17.24 -21.43
CA VAL A 139 11.72 18.40 -21.20
C VAL A 139 11.72 18.79 -19.72
N LYS A 140 11.80 20.08 -19.42
CA LYS A 140 11.53 20.58 -18.07
C LYS A 140 10.02 20.54 -17.81
N VAL A 141 9.60 19.82 -16.76
CA VAL A 141 8.19 19.71 -16.36
C VAL A 141 7.66 21.11 -16.04
N THR A 142 6.90 21.68 -16.96
CA THR A 142 6.14 22.90 -16.76
C THR A 142 4.69 22.50 -16.50
N ARG A 143 4.19 22.85 -15.32
CA ARG A 143 2.82 22.57 -14.89
C ARG A 143 2.03 23.86 -14.95
N LEU A 144 1.16 23.97 -15.95
CA LEU A 144 0.26 25.12 -16.10
C LEU A 144 -1.11 24.71 -15.58
N THR A 145 -1.62 25.41 -14.58
CA THR A 145 -2.97 25.16 -14.06
C THR A 145 -3.99 25.54 -15.14
N GLU A 146 -4.72 24.55 -15.68
CA GLU A 146 -5.76 24.81 -16.69
C GLU A 146 -7.16 24.97 -16.07
N ALA A 147 -7.45 24.32 -14.94
CA ALA A 147 -8.76 24.40 -14.28
C ALA A 147 -8.64 24.24 -12.77
N ALA A 148 -9.32 25.10 -12.00
CA ALA A 148 -9.46 24.94 -10.55
C ALA A 148 -10.48 23.82 -10.25
N VAL A 149 -10.16 22.95 -9.31
CA VAL A 149 -11.09 21.94 -8.80
C VAL A 149 -11.59 22.42 -7.44
N PRO A 150 -12.91 22.51 -7.20
CA PRO A 150 -13.44 22.97 -5.91
C PRO A 150 -12.93 22.10 -4.75
N GLY A 151 -12.42 22.74 -3.70
CA GLY A 151 -11.95 22.05 -2.48
C GLY A 151 -10.50 21.54 -2.50
N THR A 152 -9.73 21.77 -3.58
CA THR A 152 -8.28 21.47 -3.61
C THR A 152 -7.46 22.68 -4.04
N THR A 153 -6.30 22.88 -3.42
CA THR A 153 -5.32 23.93 -3.81
C THR A 153 -4.61 23.65 -5.14
N LEU A 154 -4.61 22.39 -5.58
CA LEU A 154 -4.07 21.97 -6.88
C LEU A 154 -5.22 21.66 -7.83
N GLY A 155 -5.32 22.45 -8.91
CA GLY A 155 -6.23 22.20 -10.02
C GLY A 155 -5.72 21.11 -10.96
N ILE A 156 -6.41 20.92 -12.09
CA ILE A 156 -5.91 20.09 -13.19
C ILE A 156 -4.72 20.81 -13.82
N LEU A 157 -3.56 20.14 -13.88
CA LEU A 157 -2.33 20.69 -14.42
C LEU A 157 -2.09 20.14 -15.81
N ARG A 158 -1.87 21.02 -16.79
CA ARG A 158 -1.36 20.62 -18.09
C ARG A 158 0.15 20.50 -18.06
N ILE A 159 0.64 19.40 -18.63
CA ILE A 159 2.06 19.14 -18.82
C ILE A 159 2.38 19.32 -20.30
N ALA A 160 3.29 20.25 -20.60
CA ALA A 160 3.76 20.52 -21.95
C ALA A 160 5.00 19.67 -22.31
N GLY A 161 5.17 19.41 -23.61
CA GLY A 161 6.39 18.86 -24.21
C GLY A 161 6.59 17.34 -24.13
N ILE A 162 5.85 16.59 -23.31
CA ILE A 162 5.98 15.12 -23.23
C ILE A 162 5.38 14.42 -24.47
N LEU A 163 4.26 14.92 -24.97
CA LEU A 163 3.55 14.33 -26.11
C LEU A 163 3.89 15.10 -27.40
N PRO A 164 3.97 14.41 -28.55
CA PRO A 164 4.24 15.06 -29.82
C PRO A 164 3.07 15.93 -30.28
N SER A 165 3.37 16.91 -31.15
CA SER A 165 2.38 17.72 -31.87
C SER A 165 1.45 18.54 -30.94
N LYS A 166 0.14 18.54 -31.20
CA LYS A 166 -0.88 19.28 -30.43
C LYS A 166 -1.53 18.43 -29.34
N ALA A 167 -1.01 17.23 -29.07
CA ALA A 167 -1.51 16.37 -28.01
C ALA A 167 -1.21 16.97 -26.64
N LYS A 168 -2.12 16.80 -25.68
CA LYS A 168 -2.03 17.38 -24.34
C LYS A 168 -2.05 16.28 -23.28
N MET A 169 -1.22 16.44 -22.26
CA MET A 169 -1.21 15.57 -21.09
C MET A 169 -1.69 16.37 -19.87
N TYR A 170 -2.56 15.74 -19.07
CA TYR A 170 -3.22 16.31 -17.92
C TYR A 170 -2.90 15.50 -16.68
N ASP A 171 -2.31 16.15 -15.68
CA ASP A 171 -2.16 15.63 -14.33
C ASP A 171 -3.41 16.02 -13.52
N THR A 172 -4.15 15.03 -13.05
CA THR A 172 -5.29 15.26 -12.17
C THR A 172 -4.83 15.19 -10.71
N PRO A 173 -5.48 15.88 -9.76
CA PRO A 173 -5.19 15.69 -8.33
C PRO A 173 -5.27 14.21 -7.92
N GLY A 174 -4.45 13.80 -6.94
CA GLY A 174 -4.50 12.43 -6.40
C GLY A 174 -5.85 12.15 -5.75
N LEU A 175 -6.48 11.02 -6.09
CA LEU A 175 -7.73 10.63 -5.45
C LEU A 175 -7.43 10.25 -3.98
N LEU A 176 -8.15 10.89 -3.06
CA LEU A 176 -8.10 10.55 -1.64
C LEU A 176 -9.04 9.38 -1.36
N HIS A 177 -8.50 8.34 -0.75
CA HIS A 177 -9.27 7.15 -0.37
C HIS A 177 -9.33 7.11 1.16
N PRO A 178 -10.49 7.45 1.77
CA PRO A 178 -10.60 7.60 3.23
C PRO A 178 -10.46 6.28 4.00
N TYR A 179 -10.54 5.15 3.29
CA TYR A 179 -10.38 3.80 3.84
C TYR A 179 -8.91 3.35 3.94
N LEU A 180 -7.95 4.18 3.53
CA LEU A 180 -6.52 3.90 3.69
C LEU A 180 -6.09 4.22 5.13
N MET A 181 -5.38 3.30 5.79
CA MET A 181 -4.87 3.57 7.13
C MET A 181 -3.91 4.76 7.16
N THR A 182 -3.14 4.98 6.08
CA THR A 182 -2.19 6.09 5.97
C THR A 182 -2.81 7.48 6.11
N MET A 183 -4.12 7.61 5.87
CA MET A 183 -4.85 8.87 6.05
C MET A 183 -5.06 9.25 7.52
N ARG A 184 -4.93 8.29 8.44
CA ARG A 184 -5.06 8.50 9.89
C ARG A 184 -3.70 8.69 10.59
N LEU A 185 -2.62 8.41 9.86
CA LEU A 185 -1.25 8.48 10.38
C LEU A 185 -0.69 9.89 10.20
N ASN A 186 0.11 10.33 11.17
CA ASN A 186 0.87 11.57 11.05
C ASN A 186 2.06 11.40 10.08
N ARG A 187 2.79 12.49 9.79
CA ARG A 187 3.86 12.47 8.79
C ARG A 187 5.02 11.53 9.14
N GLU A 188 5.31 11.31 10.42
CA GLU A 188 6.39 10.41 10.85
C GLU A 188 5.95 8.95 10.75
N GLU A 189 4.75 8.63 11.22
CA GLU A 189 4.11 7.32 11.10
C GLU A 189 3.93 6.93 9.62
N GLN A 190 3.55 7.88 8.74
CA GLN A 190 3.48 7.67 7.29
C GLN A 190 4.83 7.25 6.69
N LYS A 191 5.95 7.82 7.17
CA LYS A 191 7.29 7.40 6.73
C LYS A 191 7.63 5.99 7.19
N MET A 192 7.10 5.54 8.34
CA MET A 192 7.32 4.18 8.84
C MET A 192 6.60 3.16 7.97
N VAL A 193 5.35 3.42 7.58
CA VAL A 193 4.57 2.49 6.74
C VAL A 193 4.94 2.58 5.26
N GLU A 194 5.57 3.67 4.81
CA GLU A 194 6.00 3.82 3.42
C GLU A 194 7.06 2.77 3.05
N ILE A 195 6.74 1.99 2.02
CA ILE A 195 7.66 0.98 1.47
C ILE A 195 8.59 1.69 0.48
N ARG A 196 9.88 1.74 0.83
CA ARG A 196 10.92 2.45 0.05
C ARG A 196 11.97 1.52 -0.57
N LYS A 197 12.03 0.28 -0.09
CA LYS A 197 12.94 -0.77 -0.53
C LYS A 197 12.13 -2.00 -0.93
N GLU A 198 12.77 -2.93 -1.62
CA GLU A 198 12.19 -4.24 -1.94
C GLU A 198 11.64 -4.89 -0.67
N LEU A 199 10.38 -5.30 -0.72
CA LEU A 199 9.72 -5.98 0.36
C LEU A 199 10.38 -7.34 0.61
N GLN A 200 10.60 -7.62 1.89
CA GLN A 200 11.09 -8.92 2.34
C GLN A 200 9.98 -9.62 3.13
N PRO A 201 9.77 -10.93 2.92
CA PRO A 201 8.79 -11.66 3.69
C PRO A 201 9.28 -11.79 5.13
N ARG A 202 8.39 -11.49 6.09
CA ARG A 202 8.60 -11.80 7.51
C ARG A 202 7.63 -12.89 7.91
N THR A 203 8.09 -14.14 7.84
CA THR A 203 7.22 -15.32 7.88
C THR A 203 7.30 -16.05 9.19
N TYR A 204 6.14 -16.35 9.76
CA TYR A 204 5.99 -17.09 11.00
C TYR A 204 5.31 -18.44 10.74
N ARG A 205 5.71 -19.47 11.49
CA ARG A 205 4.97 -20.73 11.59
C ARG A 205 4.06 -20.64 12.81
N MET A 206 2.76 -20.43 12.59
CA MET A 206 1.77 -20.19 13.64
C MET A 206 0.98 -21.44 13.98
N LYS A 207 0.77 -21.70 15.27
CA LYS A 207 -0.17 -22.69 15.83
C LYS A 207 -1.49 -22.01 16.21
N VAL A 208 -2.55 -22.80 16.35
CA VAL A 208 -3.81 -22.32 16.92
C VAL A 208 -3.56 -21.69 18.30
N GLY A 209 -4.19 -20.54 18.57
CA GLY A 209 -3.96 -19.77 19.79
C GLY A 209 -2.71 -18.88 19.74
N GLN A 210 -2.14 -18.65 18.55
CA GLN A 210 -1.09 -17.66 18.34
C GLN A 210 -1.56 -16.46 17.51
N THR A 211 -0.87 -15.34 17.71
CA THR A 211 -1.17 -14.05 17.12
C THR A 211 0.09 -13.38 16.55
N VAL A 212 -0.07 -12.60 15.49
CA VAL A 212 0.97 -11.71 14.95
C VAL A 212 0.44 -10.28 14.90
N HIS A 213 1.13 -9.38 15.59
CA HIS A 213 0.92 -7.94 15.53
C HIS A 213 1.83 -7.31 14.47
N VAL A 214 1.32 -6.31 13.76
CA VAL A 214 2.08 -5.48 12.81
C VAL A 214 1.87 -4.02 13.21
N GLY A 215 2.88 -3.46 13.87
CA GLY A 215 2.75 -2.24 14.64
C GLY A 215 1.61 -2.35 15.65
N GLY A 216 1.03 -1.21 15.98
CA GLY A 216 -0.29 -1.11 16.62
C GLY A 216 -1.43 -0.93 15.62
N LEU A 217 -1.27 -1.37 14.37
CA LEU A 217 -2.22 -1.08 13.28
C LEU A 217 -3.05 -2.29 12.82
N MET A 218 -2.49 -3.49 12.95
CA MET A 218 -3.21 -4.73 12.65
C MET A 218 -2.71 -5.88 13.51
N ARG A 219 -3.59 -6.86 13.75
CA ARG A 219 -3.31 -8.12 14.44
C ARG A 219 -4.00 -9.26 13.72
N LEU A 220 -3.31 -10.38 13.54
CA LEU A 220 -3.87 -11.59 12.95
C LEU A 220 -3.81 -12.74 13.97
N ASP A 221 -4.96 -13.27 14.34
CA ASP A 221 -5.10 -14.36 15.30
C ASP A 221 -5.49 -15.65 14.56
N LEU A 222 -4.80 -16.75 14.85
CA LEU A 222 -5.21 -18.08 14.36
C LEU A 222 -6.09 -18.78 15.40
N ILE A 223 -7.37 -18.90 15.11
CA ILE A 223 -8.38 -19.41 16.06
C ILE A 223 -8.65 -20.90 15.85
N GLN A 224 -8.68 -21.34 14.60
CA GLN A 224 -8.93 -22.74 14.24
C GLN A 224 -8.10 -23.13 13.03
N ALA A 225 -7.65 -24.38 12.99
CA ALA A 225 -7.02 -25.00 11.83
C ALA A 225 -7.22 -26.51 11.88
N THR A 226 -7.41 -27.15 10.73
CA THR A 226 -7.44 -28.62 10.60
C THR A 226 -6.03 -29.24 10.64
N VAL A 227 -5.01 -28.40 10.73
CA VAL A 227 -3.59 -28.75 10.71
C VAL A 227 -2.89 -28.14 11.91
N GLU A 228 -1.76 -28.73 12.33
CA GLU A 228 -1.05 -28.30 13.55
C GLU A 228 -0.54 -26.85 13.46
N THR A 229 -0.08 -26.42 12.29
CA THR A 229 0.51 -25.09 12.07
C THR A 229 0.06 -24.51 10.74
N ILE A 230 0.18 -23.20 10.53
CA ILE A 230 0.12 -22.56 9.21
C ILE A 230 1.33 -21.63 9.02
N TYR A 231 1.63 -21.27 7.78
CA TYR A 231 2.60 -20.23 7.48
C TYR A 231 1.88 -18.90 7.28
N VAL A 232 2.33 -17.88 7.99
CA VAL A 232 1.84 -16.50 7.87
C VAL A 232 3.01 -15.61 7.51
N SER A 233 3.01 -15.07 6.30
CA SER A 233 4.02 -14.13 5.83
C SER A 233 3.48 -12.70 5.88
N VAL A 234 4.16 -11.83 6.62
CA VAL A 234 3.81 -10.40 6.70
C VAL A 234 4.58 -9.63 5.64
N TRP A 235 3.84 -9.02 4.71
CA TRP A 235 4.34 -8.14 3.68
C TRP A 235 3.99 -6.69 4.00
N ALA A 236 4.86 -6.04 4.76
CA ALA A 236 4.71 -4.64 5.18
C ALA A 236 6.08 -3.96 5.22
N SER A 237 6.10 -2.63 5.39
CA SER A 237 7.35 -1.88 5.51
C SER A 237 8.27 -2.46 6.61
N PRO A 238 9.59 -2.58 6.36
CA PRO A 238 10.55 -3.06 7.36
C PRO A 238 10.72 -2.13 8.55
N ASN A 239 10.20 -0.89 8.46
CA ASN A 239 10.21 0.08 9.56
C ASN A 239 8.99 -0.06 10.50
N VAL A 240 8.11 -1.03 10.25
CA VAL A 240 7.00 -1.37 11.14
C VAL A 240 7.41 -2.57 11.99
N SER A 241 7.29 -2.43 13.32
CA SER A 241 7.60 -3.50 14.27
C SER A 241 6.63 -4.67 14.15
N LEU A 242 7.10 -5.90 14.35
CA LEU A 242 6.22 -7.07 14.46
C LEU A 242 6.32 -7.68 15.86
N HIS A 243 5.27 -8.38 16.27
CA HIS A 243 5.33 -9.24 17.45
C HIS A 243 4.48 -10.50 17.25
N MET A 244 5.11 -11.66 17.36
CA MET A 244 4.40 -12.94 17.39
C MET A 244 4.34 -13.47 18.83
N GLY A 245 3.15 -13.85 19.29
CA GLY A 245 2.95 -14.39 20.63
C GLY A 245 1.72 -15.29 20.74
N LYS A 246 1.35 -15.66 21.96
CA LYS A 246 0.09 -16.34 22.22
C LYS A 246 -1.08 -15.35 22.24
N THR A 247 -2.23 -15.77 21.74
CA THR A 247 -3.45 -14.96 21.66
C THR A 247 -3.97 -14.59 23.05
N GLU A 248 -3.78 -15.44 24.07
CA GLU A 248 -4.15 -15.15 25.47
C GLU A 248 -3.50 -13.87 26.02
N ASN A 249 -2.30 -13.53 25.55
CA ASN A 249 -1.56 -12.34 25.97
C ASN A 249 -1.75 -11.15 25.02
N ALA A 250 -2.55 -11.31 23.95
CA ALA A 250 -2.63 -10.31 22.87
C ALA A 250 -3.12 -8.95 23.38
N GLU A 251 -4.15 -8.93 24.23
CA GLU A 251 -4.69 -7.70 24.80
C GLU A 251 -3.72 -7.02 25.77
N GLU A 252 -2.98 -7.80 26.56
CA GLU A 252 -1.97 -7.26 27.47
C GLU A 252 -0.82 -6.62 26.68
N ILE A 253 -0.33 -7.31 25.65
CA ILE A 253 0.68 -6.79 24.73
C ILE A 253 0.17 -5.51 24.05
N GLN A 254 -1.09 -5.50 23.61
CA GLN A 254 -1.71 -4.34 22.99
C GLN A 254 -1.69 -3.12 23.91
N LYS A 255 -2.16 -3.29 25.15
CA LYS A 255 -2.23 -2.21 26.17
C LYS A 255 -0.85 -1.69 26.56
N LYS A 256 0.13 -2.58 26.76
CA LYS A 256 1.46 -2.20 27.25
C LYS A 256 2.39 -1.68 26.15
N HIS A 257 2.23 -2.12 24.91
CA HIS A 257 3.27 -1.96 23.90
C HIS A 257 2.87 -1.20 22.65
N ILE A 258 1.59 -1.00 22.32
CA ILE A 258 1.23 -0.06 21.26
C ILE A 258 1.75 1.34 21.61
N GLY A 259 2.34 2.02 20.62
CA GLY A 259 2.94 3.34 20.83
C GLY A 259 4.38 3.28 21.36
N VAL A 260 4.79 2.15 21.93
CA VAL A 260 6.13 1.97 22.54
C VAL A 260 6.99 1.02 21.71
N ARG A 261 6.68 -0.27 21.72
CA ARG A 261 7.38 -1.30 20.93
C ARG A 261 6.63 -1.65 19.66
N LEU A 262 5.29 -1.62 19.72
CA LEU A 262 4.40 -1.82 18.59
C LEU A 262 4.11 -0.46 17.95
N GLN A 263 4.99 -0.05 17.04
CA GLN A 263 4.88 1.20 16.30
C GLN A 263 4.85 0.94 14.79
N PRO A 264 4.14 1.78 14.02
CA PRO A 264 3.28 2.90 14.44
C PRO A 264 1.97 2.45 15.13
N PRO A 265 1.24 3.32 15.86
CA PRO A 265 1.54 4.74 16.11
C PRO A 265 2.78 4.98 16.98
N ILE A 266 3.25 6.22 17.04
CA ILE A 266 4.36 6.64 17.92
C ILE A 266 3.75 7.32 19.14
N GLY A 267 3.89 6.73 20.33
CA GLY A 267 3.20 7.19 21.55
C GLY A 267 1.86 6.49 21.79
N GLN A 268 1.49 6.31 23.06
CA GLN A 268 0.26 5.60 23.46
C GLN A 268 -0.99 6.47 23.29
N GLU A 269 -0.85 7.78 23.47
CA GLU A 269 -1.89 8.78 23.30
C GLU A 269 -2.49 8.76 21.89
N ARG A 270 -1.64 8.52 20.88
CA ARG A 270 -2.02 8.44 19.46
C ARG A 270 -3.02 7.35 19.14
N VAL A 271 -3.09 6.29 19.94
CA VAL A 271 -3.95 5.12 19.65
C VAL A 271 -5.41 5.51 19.61
N SER A 272 -5.83 6.38 20.55
CA SER A 272 -7.21 6.86 20.65
C SER A 272 -7.65 7.66 19.41
N GLU A 273 -6.72 8.29 18.71
CA GLU A 273 -7.00 9.10 17.52
C GLU A 273 -7.19 8.28 16.24
N LEU A 274 -6.79 6.99 16.26
CA LEU A 274 -6.83 6.13 15.07
C LEU A 274 -8.20 5.47 14.85
N GLY A 275 -9.09 5.52 15.84
CA GLY A 275 -10.44 4.96 15.80
C GLY A 275 -10.58 3.67 16.60
N ASP A 276 -11.67 2.94 16.34
CA ASP A 276 -12.01 1.73 17.09
C ASP A 276 -11.43 0.48 16.44
N TRP A 277 -10.95 -0.45 17.27
CA TRP A 277 -10.51 -1.76 16.79
C TRP A 277 -11.70 -2.64 16.41
N GLN A 278 -11.66 -3.16 15.19
CA GLN A 278 -12.67 -4.10 14.69
C GLN A 278 -12.04 -5.42 14.29
N GLN A 279 -12.73 -6.50 14.63
CA GLN A 279 -12.39 -7.85 14.19
C GLN A 279 -13.16 -8.24 12.92
N ARG A 280 -12.49 -9.03 12.08
CA ARG A 280 -13.08 -9.66 10.90
C ARG A 280 -12.66 -11.12 10.86
N GLU A 281 -13.64 -12.01 10.95
CA GLU A 281 -13.41 -13.45 10.79
C GLU A 281 -13.23 -13.80 9.32
N ILE A 282 -12.18 -14.57 9.03
CA ILE A 282 -11.80 -14.97 7.69
C ILE A 282 -11.52 -16.47 7.70
N LYS A 283 -12.40 -17.23 7.05
CA LYS A 283 -12.16 -18.62 6.70
C LYS A 283 -11.10 -18.70 5.61
N ILE A 284 -10.16 -19.62 5.78
CA ILE A 284 -9.04 -19.85 4.88
C ILE A 284 -8.98 -21.33 4.53
N SER A 285 -8.62 -21.62 3.30
CA SER A 285 -8.36 -22.98 2.84
C SER A 285 -7.18 -22.99 1.89
N GLY A 286 -6.44 -24.09 1.87
CA GLY A 286 -5.25 -24.24 1.06
C GLY A 286 -4.92 -25.69 0.78
N ILE A 287 -4.19 -25.92 -0.31
CA ILE A 287 -3.88 -27.26 -0.82
C ILE A 287 -2.42 -27.68 -0.60
N SER A 288 -1.55 -26.73 -0.22
CA SER A 288 -0.10 -26.95 -0.12
C SER A 288 0.55 -26.05 0.93
N TRP A 289 1.62 -26.55 1.53
CA TRP A 289 2.48 -25.80 2.45
C TRP A 289 3.50 -24.91 1.75
N ASP A 290 3.81 -25.22 0.50
CA ASP A 290 4.86 -24.53 -0.27
C ASP A 290 4.30 -23.39 -1.11
N VAL A 291 2.96 -23.31 -1.21
CA VAL A 291 2.24 -22.31 -1.99
C VAL A 291 1.25 -21.58 -1.11
N ASN A 292 1.39 -20.26 -1.06
CA ASN A 292 0.42 -19.38 -0.45
C ASN A 292 -0.94 -19.54 -1.13
N SER A 293 -1.98 -19.61 -0.32
CA SER A 293 -3.35 -19.88 -0.76
C SER A 293 -4.23 -18.61 -0.74
N LEU A 294 -3.94 -17.67 0.17
CA LEU A 294 -4.71 -16.44 0.29
C LEU A 294 -3.85 -15.25 0.73
N ASP A 295 -4.05 -14.10 0.07
CA ASP A 295 -3.61 -12.81 0.57
C ASP A 295 -4.77 -12.08 1.27
N ILE A 296 -4.50 -11.55 2.46
CA ILE A 296 -5.36 -10.61 3.20
C ILE A 296 -4.68 -9.25 3.17
N ALA A 297 -5.09 -8.40 2.23
CA ALA A 297 -4.54 -7.06 2.06
C ALA A 297 -5.26 -6.03 2.92
N VAL A 298 -4.49 -5.22 3.65
CA VAL A 298 -4.97 -4.12 4.49
C VAL A 298 -4.50 -2.80 3.88
N SER A 299 -5.45 -2.00 3.43
CA SER A 299 -5.15 -0.86 2.55
C SER A 299 -4.29 0.19 3.25
N GLY A 300 -3.18 0.55 2.61
CA GLY A 300 -2.18 1.49 3.14
C GLY A 300 -1.10 0.89 4.03
N LEU A 301 -1.13 -0.40 4.35
CA LEU A 301 -0.17 -1.02 5.28
C LEU A 301 0.62 -2.19 4.70
N GLY A 302 -0.02 -2.99 3.85
CA GLY A 302 0.55 -4.22 3.34
C GLY A 302 -0.45 -5.37 3.32
N TRP A 303 0.03 -6.60 3.39
CA TRP A 303 -0.82 -7.78 3.42
C TRP A 303 -0.22 -8.93 4.22
N PHE A 304 -1.09 -9.85 4.64
CA PHE A 304 -0.70 -11.18 5.10
C PHE A 304 -0.85 -12.17 3.96
N SER A 305 0.12 -13.04 3.78
CA SER A 305 0.07 -14.16 2.84
C SER A 305 0.06 -15.46 3.62
N LEU A 306 -0.96 -16.29 3.40
CA LEU A 306 -1.25 -17.47 4.21
C LEU A 306 -0.99 -18.74 3.40
N GLY A 307 -0.15 -19.63 3.92
CA GLY A 307 0.15 -20.95 3.36
C GLY A 307 -0.26 -22.07 4.31
N LEU A 308 -1.11 -22.98 3.84
CA LEU A 308 -1.61 -24.13 4.62
C LEU A 308 -2.09 -25.24 3.70
N LYS A 309 -2.08 -26.48 4.20
CA LYS A 309 -2.69 -27.66 3.54
C LYS A 309 -3.89 -28.15 4.36
N GLY A 310 -5.03 -27.49 4.20
CA GLY A 310 -6.24 -27.76 4.96
C GLY A 310 -7.10 -26.52 5.08
N GLU A 311 -7.93 -26.48 6.12
CA GLU A 311 -8.83 -25.36 6.40
C GLU A 311 -8.48 -24.71 7.74
N GLY A 312 -8.86 -23.45 7.90
CA GLY A 312 -8.72 -22.74 9.16
C GLY A 312 -9.53 -21.47 9.20
N THR A 313 -9.50 -20.83 10.36
CA THR A 313 -10.18 -19.56 10.62
C THR A 313 -9.21 -18.64 11.31
N VAL A 314 -9.00 -17.47 10.70
CA VAL A 314 -8.22 -16.38 11.27
C VAL A 314 -9.13 -15.21 11.60
N ILE A 315 -8.79 -14.47 12.64
CA ILE A 315 -9.42 -13.18 12.94
C ILE A 315 -8.40 -12.09 12.64
N LEU A 316 -8.75 -11.20 11.71
CA LEU A 316 -7.99 -9.99 11.46
C LEU A 316 -8.59 -8.84 12.28
N TRP A 317 -7.74 -8.20 13.07
CA TRP A 317 -8.06 -6.95 13.75
C TRP A 317 -7.36 -5.79 13.05
N THR A 318 -8.09 -4.71 12.85
CA THR A 318 -7.56 -3.40 12.41
C THR A 318 -8.57 -2.32 12.76
N PHE A 319 -8.25 -1.06 12.50
CA PHE A 319 -9.16 0.04 12.78
C PHE A 319 -10.39 0.01 11.87
N ASP A 320 -11.52 0.45 12.42
CA ASP A 320 -12.80 0.62 11.75
C ASP A 320 -12.65 1.39 10.43
N GLY A 321 -13.49 1.10 9.42
CA GLY A 321 -13.44 1.82 8.13
C GLY A 321 -12.21 1.56 7.25
N VAL A 322 -11.15 0.90 7.74
CA VAL A 322 -10.02 0.47 6.90
C VAL A 322 -10.47 -0.67 5.97
N GLU A 323 -10.19 -0.53 4.68
CA GLU A 323 -10.57 -1.53 3.69
C GLU A 323 -9.63 -2.73 3.77
N VAL A 324 -10.22 -3.92 3.95
CA VAL A 324 -9.52 -5.21 3.93
C VAL A 324 -10.03 -6.01 2.74
N THR A 325 -9.11 -6.53 1.96
CA THR A 325 -9.40 -7.26 0.73
C THR A 325 -8.80 -8.66 0.79
N LYS A 326 -9.63 -9.67 0.54
CA LYS A 326 -9.20 -11.04 0.23
C LYS A 326 -8.86 -11.11 -1.26
N ARG A 327 -7.69 -11.65 -1.61
CA ARG A 327 -7.24 -11.74 -3.00
C ARG A 327 -6.32 -12.94 -3.24
N ASP A 328 -6.15 -13.29 -4.51
CA ASP A 328 -5.18 -14.29 -4.92
C ASP A 328 -3.77 -13.84 -4.52
N PRO A 329 -2.92 -14.76 -4.03
CA PRO A 329 -1.59 -14.42 -3.57
C PRO A 329 -0.73 -13.78 -4.65
N LEU A 330 -0.13 -12.63 -4.35
CA LEU A 330 0.81 -11.99 -5.25
C LEU A 330 2.10 -12.82 -5.38
N VAL A 331 2.63 -13.27 -4.24
CA VAL A 331 3.76 -14.20 -4.13
C VAL A 331 3.21 -15.59 -3.83
N LEU A 332 3.46 -16.58 -4.70
CA LEU A 332 3.06 -17.96 -4.41
C LEU A 332 4.00 -18.63 -3.42
N ASP A 333 5.29 -18.50 -3.66
CA ASP A 333 6.25 -19.35 -2.99
C ASP A 333 6.31 -19.01 -1.50
N ARG A 334 6.40 -20.06 -0.68
CA ARG A 334 6.70 -19.89 0.74
C ARG A 334 8.06 -19.20 0.90
N ALA A 335 8.16 -18.34 1.90
CA ALA A 335 9.44 -17.75 2.26
C ALA A 335 10.47 -18.83 2.67
N PRO A 336 11.74 -18.67 2.29
CA PRO A 336 12.80 -19.61 2.64
C PRO A 336 13.19 -19.56 4.12
N PHE A 337 12.97 -18.42 4.78
CA PHE A 337 13.36 -18.19 6.17
C PHE A 337 12.13 -17.92 7.04
N LEU A 338 12.23 -18.33 8.31
CA LEU A 338 11.20 -18.12 9.31
C LEU A 338 11.72 -17.21 10.43
N GLU A 339 10.89 -16.26 10.81
CA GLU A 339 11.11 -15.38 11.95
C GLU A 339 10.83 -16.11 13.27
N ARG A 340 11.52 -15.69 14.33
CA ARG A 340 11.32 -16.24 15.67
C ARG A 340 10.14 -15.55 16.38
N PRO A 341 9.44 -16.25 17.29
CA PRO A 341 8.46 -15.61 18.16
C PRO A 341 9.04 -14.45 18.98
N GLY A 342 8.18 -13.51 19.39
CA GLY A 342 8.56 -12.31 20.13
C GLY A 342 8.61 -11.05 19.27
N PHE A 343 9.28 -10.02 19.80
CA PHE A 343 9.39 -8.71 19.15
C PHE A 343 10.46 -8.71 18.05
N LEU A 344 10.06 -8.29 16.85
CA LEU A 344 10.96 -7.93 15.76
C LEU A 344 10.91 -6.42 15.57
N LEU A 345 11.91 -5.73 16.12
CA LEU A 345 11.97 -4.27 16.13
C LEU A 345 12.89 -3.74 15.03
N PRO A 346 12.43 -2.77 14.23
CA PRO A 346 13.29 -1.92 13.42
C PRO A 346 14.38 -1.28 14.28
N LYS A 347 15.58 -1.13 13.70
CA LYS A 347 16.74 -0.54 14.39
C LYS A 347 16.42 0.81 15.04
N ALA A 348 15.69 1.68 14.35
CA ALA A 348 15.29 2.99 14.88
C ALA A 348 14.47 2.89 16.17
N ILE A 349 13.54 1.93 16.26
CA ILE A 349 12.73 1.71 17.47
C ILE A 349 13.59 1.12 18.58
N SER A 350 14.43 0.13 18.25
CA SER A 350 15.36 -0.48 19.22
C SER A 350 16.31 0.55 19.84
N ASP A 351 16.89 1.42 19.01
CA ASP A 351 17.82 2.46 19.44
C ASP A 351 17.11 3.53 20.29
N ALA A 352 15.88 3.94 19.91
CA ALA A 352 15.08 4.89 20.68
C ALA A 352 14.76 4.36 22.08
N ILE A 353 14.31 3.10 22.19
CA ILE A 353 14.01 2.45 23.48
C ILE A 353 15.28 2.30 24.32
N GLY A 354 16.40 1.90 23.70
CA GLY A 354 17.68 1.74 24.39
C GLY A 354 18.25 3.07 24.91
N ASN A 355 17.98 4.18 24.23
CA ASN A 355 18.37 5.52 24.70
C ASN A 355 17.47 6.00 25.83
N GLN A 356 16.15 5.78 25.73
CA GLN A 356 15.21 6.15 26.78
C GLN A 356 15.51 5.44 28.10
N SER A 357 15.77 4.13 28.07
CA SER A 357 16.09 3.36 29.27
C SER A 357 17.39 3.83 29.95
N LYS A 358 18.41 4.24 29.16
CA LYS A 358 19.65 4.84 29.69
C LYS A 358 19.40 6.18 30.39
N ILE A 359 18.53 7.02 29.81
CA ILE A 359 18.16 8.31 30.41
C ILE A 359 17.40 8.09 31.72
N GLU A 360 16.43 7.18 31.75
CA GLU A 360 15.66 6.83 32.95
C GLU A 360 16.55 6.27 34.06
N ALA A 361 17.49 5.37 33.71
CA ALA A 361 18.46 4.84 34.67
C ALA A 361 19.37 5.93 35.26
N ARG A 362 19.84 6.88 34.42
CA ARG A 362 20.65 8.01 34.88
C ARG A 362 19.85 8.96 35.79
N ALA A 363 18.59 9.23 35.45
CA ALA A 363 17.71 10.07 36.26
C ALA A 363 17.40 9.41 37.61
N LYS A 364 17.21 8.08 37.64
CA LYS A 364 17.01 7.34 38.89
C LYS A 364 18.25 7.41 39.78
N LYS A 365 19.44 7.22 39.20
CA LYS A 365 20.70 7.31 39.92
C LYS A 365 20.93 8.70 40.53
N LEU A 366 20.65 9.77 39.76
CA LEU A 366 20.75 11.15 40.27
C LEU A 366 19.77 11.40 41.43
N LYS A 367 18.55 10.86 41.37
CA LYS A 367 17.59 10.96 42.49
C LYS A 367 18.03 10.19 43.73
N GLU A 368 18.67 9.03 43.55
CA GLU A 368 19.23 8.26 44.67
C GLU A 368 20.42 9.02 45.30
N GLU A 369 21.31 9.60 44.49
CA GLU A 369 22.43 10.45 44.96
C GLU A 369 21.95 11.74 45.67
N GLU A 370 20.88 12.38 45.18
CA GLU A 370 20.23 13.52 45.86
C GLU A 370 19.56 13.13 47.19
N LEU A 371 18.98 11.93 47.29
CA LEU A 371 18.35 11.45 48.52
C LEU A 371 19.39 11.12 49.59
N ASP A 372 20.49 10.46 49.20
CA ASP A 372 21.59 10.11 50.10
C ASP A 372 22.29 11.38 50.64
N THR A 373 22.52 12.38 49.80
CA THR A 373 23.09 13.67 50.24
C THR A 373 22.18 14.45 51.19
N LEU A 374 20.86 14.38 51.02
CA LEU A 374 19.89 14.97 51.96
C LEU A 374 19.80 14.21 53.29
N LEU A 375 20.07 12.90 53.29
CA LEU A 375 20.12 12.09 54.50
C LEU A 375 21.42 12.35 55.29
N GLU A 376 22.56 12.50 54.59
CA GLU A 376 23.84 12.85 55.22
C GLU A 376 23.88 14.27 55.79
N ALA A 377 23.15 15.22 55.21
CA ALA A 377 23.08 16.61 55.71
C ALA A 377 22.19 16.80 56.96
N ASN A 378 21.44 15.77 57.37
CA ASN A 378 20.54 15.80 58.54
C ASN A 378 21.06 15.00 59.74
N VAL A 379 22.34 14.57 59.70
CA VAL A 379 23.11 13.99 60.81
C VAL A 379 24.16 15.00 61.24
#